data_AF-A0A2K3JVC3-F1
#
_entry.id   AF-A0A2K3JVC3-F1
#
_cell.length_a   1.000
_cell.length_b   1.000
_cell.length_c   1.000
_cell.angle_alpha   90.00
_cell.angle_beta   90.00
_cell.angle_gamma   90.00
#
_symmetry.space_group_name_H-M   'P 1'
#
loop_
_entity.id
_entity.type
_entity.pdbx_description
1 polymer ?
#
loop_
_entity_poly.entity_id
_entity_poly.type
_entity_poly.pdbx_seq_one_letter_code
_entity_poly.pdbx_strand_id
1 'polypeptide(L)'
;VLLGGDFEACVTDYCLAVLTDSSFTEDPDVVAYKAPEVRKSNRRATSKSDVYAFGVLLLELLTGKHPSKHPFLAPTDLQDWVKAMRDDDFSEDNRLEMLTEVASICSATSPEQRPAMWQVLKMIQGIKDSVSMEDIAPTGLS
;
A
#
# COMPACT_ATOMS: atom_id res chain seq x y z
N VAL A 1 11.88 2.32 -0.29
CA VAL A 1 11.87 1.77 1.08
C VAL A 1 13.04 0.81 1.18
N LEU A 2 13.89 0.97 2.18
CA LEU A 2 14.99 0.05 2.48
C LEU A 2 14.71 -0.66 3.80
N LEU A 3 15.33 -1.82 4.00
CA LEU A 3 15.25 -2.58 5.25
C LEU A 3 16.59 -2.47 5.98
N GLY A 4 16.55 -2.02 7.23
CA GLY A 4 17.70 -1.99 8.13
C GLY A 4 18.10 -3.37 8.66
N GLY A 5 19.10 -3.42 9.54
CA GLY A 5 19.66 -4.68 10.07
C GLY A 5 18.66 -5.58 10.80
N ASP A 6 17.61 -4.98 11.36
CA ASP A 6 16.54 -5.68 12.09
C ASP A 6 15.21 -5.74 11.30
N PHE A 7 15.27 -5.66 9.97
CA PHE A 7 14.08 -5.55 9.09
C PHE A 7 13.21 -4.31 9.38
N GLU A 8 13.78 -3.29 10.02
CA GLU A 8 13.13 -1.98 10.16
C GLU A 8 12.94 -1.34 8.79
N ALA A 9 11.70 -0.98 8.45
CA ALA A 9 11.39 -0.34 7.19
C ALA A 9 11.72 1.16 7.26
N CYS A 10 12.63 1.60 6.39
CA CYS A 10 13.10 2.97 6.30
C CYS A 10 12.61 3.62 5.01
N VAL A 11 11.97 4.78 5.13
CA VAL A 11 11.65 5.62 3.97
C VAL A 11 12.94 6.30 3.50
N THR A 12 13.25 6.13 2.22
CA THR A 12 14.41 6.74 1.55
C THR A 12 13.95 7.65 0.43
N ASP A 13 14.85 8.49 -0.07
CA ASP A 13 14.65 9.29 -1.29
C ASP A 13 13.51 10.33 -1.21
N TYR A 14 13.01 10.57 0.00
CA TYR A 14 12.07 11.64 0.30
C TYR A 14 12.72 13.00 -0.02
N CYS A 15 12.08 13.81 -0.87
CA CYS A 15 12.56 15.10 -1.40
C CYS A 15 13.61 15.07 -2.53
N LEU A 16 14.10 13.92 -3.01
CA LEU A 16 14.98 13.93 -4.20
C LEU A 16 14.29 14.55 -5.43
N ALA A 17 12.97 14.36 -5.54
CA ALA A 17 12.15 14.96 -6.59
C ALA A 17 12.14 16.51 -6.58
N VAL A 18 12.49 17.16 -5.46
CA VAL A 18 12.60 18.63 -5.36
C VAL A 18 13.94 19.12 -5.90
N LEU A 19 14.97 18.26 -5.88
CA LEU A 19 16.31 18.55 -6.38
C LEU A 19 16.49 18.19 -7.85
N THR A 20 15.63 17.32 -8.39
CA THR A 20 15.62 16.98 -9.81
C THR A 20 14.93 18.08 -10.60
N ASP A 21 15.68 18.71 -11.51
CA ASP A 21 15.14 19.72 -12.40
C ASP A 21 14.09 19.06 -13.34
N SER A 22 12.99 19.75 -13.59
CA SER A 22 11.84 19.24 -14.39
C SER A 22 12.15 18.95 -15.87
N SER A 23 13.42 19.09 -16.27
CA SER A 23 13.99 18.79 -17.58
C SER A 23 14.41 17.32 -17.75
N PHE A 24 14.48 16.54 -16.67
CA PHE A 24 14.76 15.11 -16.74
C PHE A 24 13.49 14.33 -17.06
N THR A 25 13.57 13.43 -18.04
CA THR A 25 12.53 12.45 -18.38
C THR A 25 12.02 11.79 -17.10
N GLU A 26 10.71 11.82 -16.88
CA GLU A 26 10.13 11.21 -15.69
C GLU A 26 10.50 9.72 -15.65
N ASP A 27 11.15 9.31 -14.57
CA ASP A 27 11.51 7.91 -14.33
C ASP A 27 10.22 7.06 -14.33
N PRO A 28 10.09 6.06 -15.23
CA PRO A 28 8.91 5.20 -15.32
C PRO A 28 8.53 4.55 -13.99
N ASP A 29 9.52 4.24 -13.14
CA ASP A 29 9.29 3.60 -11.85
C ASP A 29 8.65 4.61 -10.89
N VAL A 30 9.15 5.85 -10.83
CA VAL A 30 8.55 6.93 -10.03
C VAL A 30 7.15 7.27 -10.52
N VAL A 31 6.95 7.28 -11.84
CA VAL A 31 5.63 7.54 -12.45
C VAL A 31 4.61 6.52 -11.98
N ALA A 32 4.98 5.25 -11.76
CA ALA A 32 4.05 4.20 -11.36
C ALA A 32 3.43 4.41 -9.96
N TYR A 33 4.10 5.14 -9.06
CA TYR A 33 3.58 5.50 -7.72
C TYR A 33 2.82 6.83 -7.66
N LYS A 34 2.94 7.70 -8.68
CA LYS A 34 2.30 9.03 -8.66
C LYS A 34 0.77 8.94 -8.60
N ALA A 35 0.12 9.84 -7.87
CA ALA A 35 -1.33 9.92 -7.93
C ALA A 35 -1.83 10.43 -9.29
N PRO A 36 -3.01 10.00 -9.79
CA PRO A 36 -3.50 10.35 -11.12
C PRO A 36 -3.64 11.87 -11.33
N GLU A 37 -4.01 12.62 -10.30
CA GLU A 37 -4.10 14.07 -10.34
C GLU A 37 -2.72 14.75 -10.47
N VAL A 38 -1.68 14.17 -9.86
CA VAL A 38 -0.29 14.66 -9.96
C VAL A 38 0.24 14.44 -11.38
N ARG A 39 -0.01 13.26 -11.96
CA ARG A 39 0.39 12.92 -13.34
C ARG A 39 -0.27 13.84 -14.37
N LYS A 40 -1.59 14.07 -14.27
CA LYS A 40 -2.37 14.77 -15.31
C LYS A 40 -2.11 16.27 -15.37
N SER A 41 -1.68 16.90 -14.27
CA SER A 41 -1.69 18.36 -14.16
C SER A 41 -0.36 18.96 -13.75
N ASN A 42 0.70 18.15 -13.69
CA ASN A 42 2.01 18.53 -13.14
C ASN A 42 1.88 19.26 -11.79
N ARG A 43 0.83 18.91 -11.03
CA ARG A 43 0.53 19.52 -9.73
C ARG A 43 1.57 19.04 -8.73
N ARG A 44 1.91 19.92 -7.78
CA ARG A 44 2.76 19.54 -6.65
C ARG A 44 2.15 18.37 -5.90
N ALA A 45 3.01 17.50 -5.38
CA ALA A 45 2.62 16.46 -4.45
C ALA A 45 1.85 17.06 -3.25
N THR A 46 0.88 16.31 -2.76
CA THR A 46 0.02 16.64 -1.63
C THR A 46 -0.03 15.47 -0.67
N SER A 47 -0.47 15.70 0.57
CA SER A 47 -0.65 14.60 1.52
C SER A 47 -1.60 13.52 1.00
N LYS A 48 -2.58 13.86 0.15
CA LYS A 48 -3.47 12.88 -0.48
C LYS A 48 -2.78 12.09 -1.60
N SER A 49 -1.81 12.68 -2.30
CA SER A 49 -1.01 11.92 -3.28
C SER A 49 -0.03 10.97 -2.61
N ASP A 50 0.48 11.34 -1.43
CA ASP A 50 1.35 10.45 -0.63
C ASP A 50 0.57 9.23 -0.13
N VAL A 51 -0.70 9.42 0.28
CA VAL A 51 -1.59 8.30 0.62
C VAL A 51 -1.83 7.37 -0.58
N TYR A 52 -1.98 7.92 -1.78
CA TYR A 52 -2.08 7.09 -2.99
C TYR A 52 -0.82 6.28 -3.25
N ALA A 53 0.35 6.93 -3.20
CA ALA A 53 1.63 6.26 -3.40
C ALA A 53 1.85 5.15 -2.35
N PHE A 54 1.42 5.38 -1.11
CA PHE A 54 1.42 4.36 -0.06
C PHE A 54 0.50 3.18 -0.40
N GLY A 55 -0.71 3.41 -0.91
CA GLY A 55 -1.61 2.35 -1.34
C GLY A 55 -1.02 1.48 -2.46
N VAL A 56 -0.37 2.10 -3.44
CA VAL A 56 0.35 1.41 -4.52
C VAL A 56 1.52 0.60 -3.97
N LEU A 57 2.32 1.17 -3.07
CA LEU A 57 3.41 0.46 -2.39
C LEU A 57 2.88 -0.74 -1.59
N LEU A 58 1.76 -0.58 -0.87
CA LEU A 58 1.17 -1.67 -0.10
C LEU A 58 0.74 -2.82 -1.03
N LEU A 59 0.12 -2.54 -2.18
CA LEU A 59 -0.20 -3.57 -3.19
C LEU A 59 1.05 -4.25 -3.74
N GLU A 60 2.13 -3.51 -3.99
CA GLU A 60 3.41 -4.09 -4.41
C GLU A 60 3.95 -5.05 -3.34
N LEU A 61 3.90 -4.69 -2.06
CA LEU A 61 4.34 -5.55 -0.96
C LEU A 61 3.46 -6.80 -0.83
N LEU A 62 2.14 -6.67 -1.00
CA LEU A 62 1.21 -7.79 -0.89
C LEU A 62 1.38 -8.81 -2.01
N THR A 63 1.79 -8.37 -3.20
CA THR A 63 1.85 -9.19 -4.42
C THR A 63 3.27 -9.53 -4.88
N GLY A 64 4.28 -8.80 -4.40
CA GLY A 64 5.64 -8.83 -4.94
C GLY A 64 5.74 -8.37 -6.40
N LYS A 65 4.71 -7.72 -6.94
CA LYS A 65 4.68 -7.26 -8.34
C LYS A 65 4.88 -5.75 -8.40
N HIS A 66 5.77 -5.34 -9.31
CA HIS A 66 6.00 -3.94 -9.62
C HIS A 66 4.68 -3.21 -9.97
N PRO A 67 4.48 -1.96 -9.52
CA PRO A 67 3.24 -1.21 -9.76
C PRO A 67 2.80 -1.08 -11.20
N SER A 68 3.73 -1.09 -12.16
CA SER A 68 3.39 -1.09 -13.59
C SER A 68 2.59 -2.32 -14.05
N LYS A 69 2.55 -3.38 -13.24
CA LYS A 69 1.79 -4.61 -13.49
C LYS A 69 0.48 -4.68 -12.71
N HIS A 70 0.15 -3.67 -11.89
CA HIS A 70 -1.07 -3.66 -11.11
C HIS A 70 -2.28 -3.44 -12.04
N PRO A 71 -3.31 -4.30 -11.97
CA PRO A 71 -4.48 -4.17 -12.82
C PRO A 71 -5.43 -3.10 -12.28
N PHE A 72 -6.27 -2.56 -13.16
CA PHE A 72 -7.38 -1.70 -12.75
C PHE A 72 -8.62 -2.56 -12.52
N LEU A 73 -8.90 -2.90 -11.27
CA LEU A 73 -9.95 -3.83 -10.87
C LEU A 73 -10.91 -3.22 -9.86
N ALA A 74 -12.13 -3.77 -9.79
CA ALA A 74 -13.02 -3.50 -8.67
C ALA A 74 -12.42 -4.10 -7.37
N PRO A 75 -12.80 -3.61 -6.18
CA PRO A 75 -12.22 -4.07 -4.92
C PRO A 75 -12.30 -5.58 -4.70
N THR A 76 -13.41 -6.23 -5.11
CA THR A 76 -13.58 -7.68 -5.01
C THR A 76 -12.60 -8.43 -5.90
N ASP A 77 -12.50 -8.04 -7.17
CA ASP A 77 -11.62 -8.70 -8.14
C ASP A 77 -10.13 -8.45 -7.81
N LEU A 78 -9.83 -7.32 -7.14
CA LEU A 78 -8.50 -7.00 -6.67
C LEU A 78 -8.04 -7.96 -5.56
N GLN A 79 -8.94 -8.36 -4.66
CA GLN A 79 -8.62 -9.37 -3.63
C GLN A 79 -8.26 -10.71 -4.27
N ASP A 80 -9.06 -11.18 -5.23
CA ASP A 80 -8.79 -12.42 -5.95
C ASP A 80 -7.46 -12.36 -6.72
N TRP A 81 -7.16 -11.22 -7.34
CA TRP A 81 -5.89 -11.01 -8.01
C TRP A 81 -4.70 -11.03 -7.03
N VAL A 82 -4.80 -10.37 -5.89
CA VAL A 82 -3.75 -10.38 -4.85
C VAL A 82 -3.48 -11.81 -4.38
N LYS A 83 -4.53 -12.59 -4.10
CA LYS A 83 -4.43 -14.00 -3.70
C LYS A 83 -3.72 -14.83 -4.79
N ALA A 84 -4.10 -14.65 -6.05
CA ALA A 84 -3.50 -15.36 -7.18
C ALA A 84 -2.03 -15.02 -7.44
N MET A 85 -1.54 -13.87 -6.97
CA MET A 85 -0.12 -13.48 -7.12
C MET A 85 0.80 -14.10 -6.07
N ARG A 86 0.23 -14.70 -5.01
CA ARG A 86 0.98 -15.36 -3.95
C ARG A 86 1.08 -16.86 -4.22
N ASP A 87 2.27 -17.40 -4.03
CA ASP A 87 2.52 -18.86 -4.12
C ASP A 87 2.22 -19.59 -2.78
N ASP A 88 1.72 -18.86 -1.78
CA ASP A 88 1.52 -19.35 -0.41
C ASP A 88 0.04 -19.64 -0.11
N ASP A 89 -0.23 -20.65 0.71
CA ASP A 89 -1.59 -21.13 1.03
C ASP A 89 -2.34 -20.21 2.02
N PHE A 90 -1.94 -18.93 2.11
CA PHE A 90 -2.59 -17.90 2.93
C PHE A 90 -3.92 -17.42 2.31
N SER A 91 -4.56 -18.27 1.50
CA SER A 91 -5.82 -18.00 0.81
C SER A 91 -6.98 -17.69 1.78
N GLU A 92 -6.84 -18.12 3.04
CA GLU A 92 -7.78 -17.86 4.14
C GLU A 92 -7.31 -16.78 5.14
N ASP A 93 -6.20 -16.09 4.90
CA ASP A 93 -5.77 -15.01 5.79
C ASP A 93 -6.65 -13.77 5.61
N ASN A 94 -7.65 -13.61 6.49
CA ASN A 94 -8.49 -12.41 6.57
C ASN A 94 -7.65 -11.11 6.63
N ARG A 95 -6.41 -11.16 7.13
CA ARG A 95 -5.52 -10.00 7.16
C ARG A 95 -5.08 -9.58 5.77
N LEU A 96 -4.87 -10.54 4.86
CA LEU A 96 -4.55 -10.24 3.47
C LEU A 96 -5.70 -9.49 2.79
N GLU A 97 -6.94 -9.92 3.03
CA GLU A 97 -8.14 -9.25 2.52
C GLU A 97 -8.28 -7.84 3.10
N MET A 98 -8.14 -7.69 4.43
CA MET A 98 -8.22 -6.39 5.09
C MET A 98 -7.11 -5.42 4.65
N LEU A 99 -5.87 -5.90 4.49
CA LEU A 99 -4.77 -5.08 3.98
C LEU A 99 -4.97 -4.69 2.51
N THR A 100 -5.55 -5.59 1.70
CA THR A 100 -5.92 -5.30 0.31
C THR A 100 -6.99 -4.23 0.24
N GLU A 101 -7.98 -4.26 1.13
CA GLU A 101 -9.00 -3.22 1.24
C GLU A 101 -8.39 -1.86 1.61
N VAL A 102 -7.49 -1.82 2.61
CA VAL A 102 -6.76 -0.60 2.96
C VAL A 102 -5.99 -0.05 1.75
N ALA A 103 -5.29 -0.92 1.03
CA ALA A 103 -4.52 -0.53 -0.16
C ALA A 103 -5.41 0.03 -1.28
N SER A 104 -6.58 -0.59 -1.49
CA SER A 104 -7.60 -0.17 -2.45
C SER A 104 -8.15 1.22 -2.14
N ILE A 105 -8.55 1.48 -0.89
CA ILE A 105 -9.10 2.79 -0.49
C ILE A 105 -8.00 3.87 -0.55
N CYS A 106 -6.76 3.55 -0.17
CA CYS A 106 -5.63 4.48 -0.30
C CYS A 106 -5.35 4.85 -1.76
N SER A 107 -5.52 3.90 -2.68
CA SER A 107 -5.27 4.05 -4.11
C SER A 107 -6.48 4.59 -4.90
N ALA A 108 -7.49 5.14 -4.22
CA ALA A 108 -8.67 5.69 -4.87
C ALA A 108 -8.32 6.80 -5.88
N THR A 109 -9.01 6.82 -7.02
CA THR A 109 -8.74 7.82 -8.08
C THR A 109 -9.02 9.25 -7.60
N SER A 110 -10.10 9.44 -6.82
CA SER A 110 -10.45 10.73 -6.22
C SER A 110 -9.66 10.96 -4.92
N PRO A 111 -8.89 12.06 -4.80
CA PRO A 111 -8.15 12.39 -3.58
C PRO A 111 -9.03 12.52 -2.33
N GLU A 112 -10.27 12.94 -2.51
CA GLU A 112 -11.23 13.19 -1.43
C GLU A 112 -11.65 11.88 -0.74
N GLN A 113 -11.72 10.79 -1.50
CA GLN A 113 -12.09 9.45 -1.00
C GLN A 113 -10.97 8.77 -0.20
N ARG A 114 -9.72 9.21 -0.38
CA ARG A 114 -8.57 8.63 0.32
C ARG A 114 -8.61 9.01 1.81
N PRO A 115 -8.33 8.10 2.74
CA PRO A 115 -8.19 8.42 4.15
C PRO A 115 -7.03 9.40 4.39
N ALA A 116 -7.03 10.03 5.56
CA ALA A 116 -5.81 10.67 6.07
C ALA A 116 -4.82 9.60 6.53
N MET A 117 -3.51 9.87 6.43
CA MET A 117 -2.48 8.88 6.77
C MET A 117 -2.59 8.34 8.21
N TRP A 118 -3.05 9.16 9.16
CA TRP A 118 -3.28 8.71 10.53
C TRP A 118 -4.44 7.68 10.63
N GLN A 119 -5.43 7.76 9.74
CA GLN A 119 -6.51 6.76 9.67
C GLN A 119 -5.97 5.46 9.08
N VAL A 120 -5.12 5.54 8.06
CA VAL A 120 -4.43 4.37 7.48
C VAL A 120 -3.62 3.64 8.54
N LEU A 121 -2.85 4.38 9.35
CA LEU A 121 -2.11 3.81 10.48
C LEU A 121 -3.04 3.08 11.46
N LYS A 122 -4.18 3.68 11.82
CA LYS A 122 -5.15 3.03 12.72
C LYS A 122 -5.74 1.76 12.11
N MET A 123 -6.06 1.76 10.82
CA MET A 123 -6.57 0.58 10.11
C MET A 123 -5.55 -0.56 10.16
N ILE A 124 -4.29 -0.28 9.79
CA ILE A 124 -3.21 -1.28 9.79
C ILE A 124 -2.91 -1.79 11.20
N GLN A 125 -2.90 -0.90 12.20
CA GLN A 125 -2.69 -1.29 13.59
C GLN A 125 -3.82 -2.19 14.11
N GLY A 126 -5.08 -1.90 13.75
CA GLY A 126 -6.21 -2.78 14.07
C GLY A 126 -6.08 -4.18 13.48
N ILE A 127 -5.59 -4.30 12.24
CA ILE A 127 -5.31 -5.58 11.57
C ILE A 127 -4.12 -6.32 12.23
N LYS A 128 -3.16 -5.60 12.79
CA LYS A 128 -2.05 -6.19 13.54
C LYS A 128 -2.51 -6.70 14.91
N ASP A 129 -3.34 -5.93 15.61
CA ASP A 129 -3.74 -6.21 16.98
C ASP A 129 -4.79 -7.32 17.08
N SER A 130 -5.56 -7.59 16.01
CA SER A 130 -6.47 -8.75 15.94
C SER A 130 -5.76 -10.08 16.14
N VAL A 131 -4.43 -10.13 15.95
CA VAL A 131 -3.58 -11.31 16.19
C VAL A 131 -3.31 -11.55 17.68
N SER A 132 -3.28 -10.49 18.50
CA SER A 132 -2.87 -10.59 19.91
C SER A 132 -3.91 -11.22 20.85
N MET A 133 -5.16 -11.39 20.40
CA MET A 133 -6.23 -11.99 21.20
C MET A 133 -6.47 -13.48 20.90
N GLU A 134 -5.99 -14.00 19.76
CA GLU A 134 -6.15 -15.42 19.41
C GLU A 134 -5.07 -16.32 20.04
N ASP A 135 -3.94 -15.75 20.48
CA ASP A 135 -2.88 -16.46 21.23
C ASP A 135 -3.14 -16.56 22.75
N ILE A 136 -4.27 -16.07 23.27
CA ILE A 136 -4.66 -16.16 24.69
C ILE A 136 -6.00 -16.89 24.82
N ALA A 137 -6.15 -18.05 24.18
CA ALA A 137 -7.10 -19.05 24.64
C ALA A 137 -6.35 -20.00 25.59
N PRO A 138 -6.58 -19.96 26.92
CA PRO A 138 -6.09 -21.02 27.77
C PRO A 138 -6.84 -22.29 27.38
N THR A 139 -6.15 -23.24 26.74
CA THR A 139 -6.57 -24.64 26.68
C THR A 139 -6.59 -25.18 28.11
N GLY A 140 -7.70 -24.96 28.80
CA GLY A 140 -7.96 -25.35 30.17
C GLY A 140 -9.05 -26.42 30.23
N LEU A 141 -8.60 -27.66 30.05
CA LEU A 141 -9.09 -28.94 30.61
C LEU A 141 -10.56 -29.17 30.98
N SER A 142 -11.07 -30.28 30.41
CA SER A 142 -11.96 -31.33 30.96
C SER A 142 -13.41 -31.02 31.34
#